data_AF-A0AA43W2K0-F1
#
_entry.id   AF-A0AA43W2K0-F1
#
_cell.length_a   1.000
_cell.length_b   1.000
_cell.length_c   1.000
_cell.angle_alpha   90.00
_cell.angle_beta   90.00
_cell.angle_gamma   90.00
#
_symmetry.space_group_name_H-M   'P 1'
#
loop_
_entity.id
_entity.type
_entity.pdbx_description
1 polymer ?
#
loop_
_entity_poly.entity_id
_entity_poly.type
_entity_poly.pdbx_seq_one_letter_code
_entity_poly.pdbx_strand_id
1 'polypeptide(L)'
;MAVGDIITSDGKTLTIEDLRKIAVEVEKLISSNSKDPGEWEEVKSLSGITSLPVLQSLGASYKLVRVAVEILKGVDGHDVEFQVDADRTAIQWRKVSVSGGEPSEWKTLIQLSYLKGDAGETPEFRKGDTGLEWKYKSEEDTSWRSLIAIDDLRWHFTDLTKDQIAELWHELPDDVLTEFQAPALEAAEVANAGADRANAAAEATEQTNVEVCEQEAERIKAEAARIEAEIERVAAEQERSTSEIARKDSETKRTEAEALRGSNESERQTAETERKESETVRKEAETIRTTSESERNTSENLRKEAETARIESESSRVQVEASRVRAEQTRTETEVERTKAESIRKESESVRVEAESLRTLSEEQRIKAEAVREAAEIVRGVSEEEREAAEVVRQNQEEIRQSQETKRETSTEISIQKANEAADRANTAAEAAEGIVSGIRPDWLSGKESPNYIKNKPEIPTLEAIPDENTLSYVNTDGTTIYFRIGDEVRVAEDGEYVFYRLYDLAGGKASWQESGSGTA
;
A
#
# COMPACT_ATOMS: atom_id res chain seq x y z
N MET A 1 90.05 8.23 -8.67
CA MET A 1 91.47 8.06 -8.35
C MET A 1 91.88 6.75 -8.95
N ALA A 2 92.79 6.78 -9.92
CA ALA A 2 93.35 5.54 -10.46
C ALA A 2 94.41 5.02 -9.48
N VAL A 3 94.62 3.71 -9.44
CA VAL A 3 95.69 3.11 -8.63
C VAL A 3 97.03 3.58 -9.20
N GLY A 4 97.84 4.29 -8.41
CA GLY A 4 99.18 4.75 -8.80
C GLY A 4 99.42 6.28 -8.80
N ASP A 5 98.42 7.09 -8.49
CA ASP A 5 98.57 8.55 -8.39
C ASP A 5 99.28 8.93 -7.06
N ILE A 6 100.39 9.69 -7.12
CA ILE A 6 101.16 10.16 -5.95
C ILE A 6 100.71 11.58 -5.59
N ILE A 7 100.29 11.81 -4.34
CA ILE A 7 99.94 13.16 -3.86
C ILE A 7 101.14 13.79 -3.17
N THR A 8 101.60 14.94 -3.67
CA THR A 8 102.67 15.72 -3.05
C THR A 8 102.15 16.45 -1.80
N SER A 9 103.04 16.86 -0.90
CA SER A 9 102.68 17.50 0.38
C SER A 9 101.94 18.84 0.25
N ASP A 10 101.91 19.43 -0.95
CA ASP A 10 101.11 20.62 -1.31
C ASP A 10 99.72 20.28 -1.90
N GLY A 11 99.31 19.01 -1.89
CA GLY A 11 97.97 18.55 -2.28
C GLY A 11 97.76 18.38 -3.78
N LYS A 12 98.82 18.41 -4.60
CA LYS A 12 98.74 18.13 -6.04
C LYS A 12 98.93 16.63 -6.32
N THR A 13 98.20 16.14 -7.30
CA THR A 13 98.28 14.75 -7.76
C THR A 13 99.27 14.66 -8.92
N LEU A 14 100.41 14.00 -8.70
CA LEU A 14 101.34 13.59 -9.76
C LEU A 14 100.79 12.33 -10.41
N THR A 15 100.48 12.44 -11.70
CA THR A 15 100.03 11.30 -12.50
C THR A 15 101.23 10.48 -12.98
N ILE A 16 100.99 9.23 -13.41
CA ILE A 16 102.01 8.37 -14.04
C ILE A 16 102.69 9.06 -15.24
N GLU A 17 101.97 9.92 -15.97
CA GLU A 17 102.51 10.68 -17.09
C GLU A 17 103.49 11.78 -16.64
N ASP A 18 103.28 12.36 -15.46
CA ASP A 18 104.19 13.37 -14.89
C ASP A 18 105.50 12.74 -14.40
N LEU A 19 105.42 11.54 -13.82
CA LEU A 19 106.60 10.78 -13.39
C LEU A 19 107.49 10.38 -14.58
N ARG A 20 106.90 10.03 -15.73
CA ARG A 20 107.66 9.72 -16.96
C ARG A 20 108.45 10.93 -17.49
N LYS A 21 107.87 12.13 -17.43
CA LYS A 21 108.56 13.36 -17.87
C LYS A 21 109.73 13.74 -16.98
N ILE A 22 109.61 13.53 -15.67
CA ILE A 22 110.69 13.78 -14.70
C ILE A 22 111.88 12.83 -14.96
N ALA A 23 111.62 11.55 -15.23
CA ALA A 23 112.68 10.57 -15.49
C ALA A 23 113.53 10.94 -16.72
N VAL A 24 112.90 11.38 -17.81
CA VAL A 24 113.59 11.80 -19.05
C VAL A 24 114.51 13.00 -18.82
N GLU A 25 114.08 13.98 -18.03
CA GLU A 25 114.88 15.20 -17.82
C GLU A 25 116.07 14.97 -16.86
N VAL A 26 115.95 14.00 -15.94
CA VAL A 26 117.07 13.54 -15.11
C VAL A 26 118.15 12.85 -15.94
N GLU A 27 117.76 12.00 -16.90
CA GLU A 27 118.69 11.30 -17.80
C GLU A 27 119.51 12.30 -18.64
N LYS A 28 118.86 13.35 -19.13
CA LYS A 28 119.47 14.44 -19.91
C LYS A 28 120.51 15.25 -19.12
N LEU A 29 120.28 15.46 -17.82
CA LEU A 29 121.20 16.18 -16.91
C LEU A 29 122.46 15.37 -16.61
N ILE A 30 122.35 14.04 -16.52
CA ILE A 30 123.50 13.15 -16.28
C ILE A 30 124.41 13.13 -17.52
N SER A 31 123.85 13.13 -18.72
CA SER A 31 124.64 13.12 -19.97
C SER A 31 125.37 14.43 -20.28
N SER A 32 124.94 15.58 -19.76
CA SER A 32 125.56 16.88 -20.08
C SER A 32 126.69 17.33 -19.14
N ASN A 33 126.84 16.71 -17.96
CA ASN A 33 127.75 17.19 -16.90
C ASN A 33 128.87 16.22 -16.49
N SER A 34 128.95 15.02 -17.06
CA SER A 34 130.03 14.06 -16.77
C SER A 34 131.10 14.10 -17.87
N LYS A 35 132.36 14.40 -17.52
CA LYS A 35 133.52 14.29 -18.43
C LYS A 35 134.45 13.16 -17.98
N ASP A 36 134.77 12.25 -18.90
CA ASP A 36 135.62 11.07 -18.69
C ASP A 36 137.13 11.42 -18.74
N PRO A 37 138.05 10.77 -18.00
CA PRO A 37 139.48 11.09 -17.96
C PRO A 37 140.28 10.89 -19.27
N GLY A 38 139.63 10.52 -20.38
CA GLY A 38 140.24 10.40 -21.71
C GLY A 38 140.26 11.69 -22.53
N GLU A 39 139.69 12.79 -22.03
CA GLU A 39 139.56 14.08 -22.76
C GLU A 39 140.67 15.11 -22.45
N TRP A 40 141.92 14.70 -22.19
CA TRP A 40 143.05 15.63 -22.00
C TRP A 40 143.82 15.86 -23.33
N GLU A 41 144.17 17.11 -23.61
CA GLU A 41 144.81 17.55 -24.86
C GLU A 41 146.30 17.12 -24.93
N GLU A 42 146.68 16.38 -25.97
CA GLU A 42 148.06 15.94 -26.21
C GLU A 42 148.87 17.04 -26.92
N VAL A 43 149.95 17.52 -26.28
CA VAL A 43 150.83 18.57 -26.81
C VAL A 43 152.10 17.98 -27.44
N LYS A 44 152.36 18.31 -28.71
CA LYS A 44 153.47 17.76 -29.50
C LYS A 44 154.84 18.44 -29.27
N SER A 45 154.92 19.41 -28.37
CA SER A 45 156.13 20.19 -28.08
C SER A 45 156.16 20.68 -26.64
N LEU A 46 157.35 20.65 -26.03
CA LEU A 46 157.59 21.27 -24.72
C LEU A 46 157.83 22.79 -24.82
N SER A 47 157.81 23.37 -26.03
CA SER A 47 157.96 24.81 -26.24
C SER A 47 156.76 25.56 -25.66
N GLY A 48 157.02 26.45 -24.69
CA GLY A 48 155.98 27.18 -23.95
C GLY A 48 155.46 26.45 -22.69
N ILE A 49 155.93 25.23 -22.41
CA ILE A 49 155.57 24.45 -21.21
C ILE A 49 156.62 24.67 -20.12
N THR A 50 156.21 25.27 -19.00
CA THR A 50 157.12 25.64 -17.91
C THR A 50 157.28 24.54 -16.84
N SER A 51 156.33 23.59 -16.75
CA SER A 51 156.41 22.45 -15.83
C SER A 51 155.50 21.30 -16.27
N LEU A 52 155.93 20.06 -16.02
CA LEU A 52 155.13 18.86 -16.26
C LEU A 52 154.60 18.29 -14.94
N PRO A 53 153.31 17.89 -14.87
CA PRO A 53 152.80 17.14 -13.73
C PRO A 53 153.40 15.72 -13.74
N VAL A 54 154.01 15.33 -12.62
CA VAL A 54 154.63 14.02 -12.41
C VAL A 54 154.23 13.51 -11.03
N LEU A 55 154.01 12.20 -10.90
CA LEU A 55 153.75 11.57 -9.60
C LEU A 55 155.09 11.32 -8.88
N GLN A 56 155.29 11.96 -7.73
CA GLN A 56 156.42 11.69 -6.84
C GLN A 56 156.04 10.54 -5.90
N SER A 57 156.80 9.45 -5.98
CA SER A 57 156.72 8.36 -5.00
C SER A 57 157.20 8.83 -3.64
N LEU A 58 156.38 8.63 -2.61
CA LEU A 58 156.68 8.80 -1.19
C LEU A 58 156.49 7.45 -0.50
N GLY A 59 157.32 6.48 -0.91
CA GLY A 59 157.19 5.10 -0.45
C GLY A 59 155.89 4.46 -0.97
N ALA A 60 154.97 4.10 -0.06
CA ALA A 60 153.71 3.43 -0.39
C ALA A 60 152.58 4.37 -0.88
N SER A 61 152.87 5.63 -1.17
CA SER A 61 151.89 6.60 -1.70
C SER A 61 152.52 7.47 -2.78
N TYR A 62 151.69 8.00 -3.68
CA TYR A 62 152.11 8.92 -4.73
C TYR A 62 151.46 10.29 -4.54
N LYS A 63 152.26 11.35 -4.68
CA LYS A 63 151.79 12.74 -4.64
C LYS A 63 151.98 13.37 -6.03
N LEU A 64 150.97 14.08 -6.52
CA LEU A 64 151.09 14.85 -7.75
C LEU A 64 151.97 16.09 -7.50
N VAL A 65 153.08 16.21 -8.24
CA VAL A 65 154.05 17.31 -8.14
C VAL A 65 154.38 17.83 -9.54
N ARG A 66 155.01 19.00 -9.65
CA ARG A 66 155.44 19.55 -10.94
C ARG A 66 156.97 19.63 -11.00
N VAL A 67 157.56 19.11 -12.07
CA VAL A 67 159.02 19.15 -12.31
C VAL A 67 159.35 20.21 -13.37
N ALA A 68 160.37 21.03 -13.10
CA ALA A 68 160.86 22.04 -14.04
C ALA A 68 161.74 21.40 -15.13
N VAL A 69 161.51 21.78 -16.39
CA VAL A 69 162.09 21.15 -17.59
C VAL A 69 163.61 21.42 -17.74
N GLU A 70 164.18 22.38 -17.01
CA GLU A 70 165.62 22.73 -17.07
C GLU A 70 166.57 21.66 -16.52
N ILE A 71 166.09 20.72 -15.70
CA ILE A 71 166.92 19.70 -15.02
C ILE A 71 167.31 18.53 -15.96
N LEU A 72 166.74 18.47 -17.17
CA LEU A 72 166.88 17.35 -18.11
C LEU A 72 167.95 17.57 -19.22
N LYS A 73 168.90 18.50 -19.07
CA LYS A 73 169.91 18.80 -20.12
C LYS A 73 171.36 18.45 -19.72
N GLY A 74 171.77 17.21 -20.01
CA GLY A 74 173.10 16.85 -20.54
C GLY A 74 174.12 16.17 -19.62
N VAL A 75 174.41 14.87 -19.86
CA VAL A 75 175.72 14.18 -19.65
C VAL A 75 175.71 12.86 -20.47
N ASP A 76 175.90 12.90 -21.80
CA ASP A 76 175.66 11.73 -22.65
C ASP A 76 176.94 11.10 -23.21
N GLY A 77 177.69 10.36 -22.38
CA GLY A 77 178.98 9.69 -22.70
C GLY A 77 179.19 9.16 -24.13
N HIS A 78 179.53 10.06 -25.06
CA HIS A 78 179.88 9.85 -26.47
C HIS A 78 181.04 10.80 -26.80
N ASP A 79 182.08 10.28 -27.46
CA ASP A 79 183.22 11.08 -27.94
C ASP A 79 183.00 11.55 -29.38
N VAL A 80 183.73 12.60 -29.79
CA VAL A 80 183.66 13.18 -31.13
C VAL A 80 184.98 12.98 -31.87
N GLU A 81 184.90 12.43 -33.08
CA GLU A 81 186.02 12.35 -34.02
C GLU A 81 185.92 13.45 -35.08
N PHE A 82 187.06 14.03 -35.45
CA PHE A 82 187.19 14.98 -36.56
C PHE A 82 188.10 14.42 -37.65
N GLN A 83 187.71 14.62 -38.90
CA GLN A 83 188.57 14.35 -40.05
C GLN A 83 188.50 15.50 -41.06
N VAL A 84 189.47 15.59 -41.95
CA VAL A 84 189.31 16.35 -43.20
C VAL A 84 188.79 15.37 -44.25
N ASP A 85 187.79 15.77 -45.03
CA ASP A 85 187.23 14.95 -46.11
C ASP A 85 188.30 14.56 -47.13
N ALA A 86 188.04 13.50 -47.90
CA ALA A 86 189.03 12.90 -48.81
C ALA A 86 189.57 13.91 -49.84
N ASP A 87 188.73 14.84 -50.30
CA ASP A 87 189.07 15.87 -51.27
C ASP A 87 189.72 17.12 -50.65
N ARG A 88 189.91 17.13 -49.32
CA ARG A 88 190.40 18.27 -48.53
C ARG A 88 189.64 19.57 -48.80
N THR A 89 188.34 19.45 -49.03
CA THR A 89 187.42 20.57 -49.22
C THR A 89 186.65 20.92 -47.95
N ALA A 90 186.63 20.05 -46.94
CA ALA A 90 185.92 20.29 -45.69
C ALA A 90 186.53 19.54 -44.49
N ILE A 91 186.38 20.10 -43.29
CA ILE A 91 186.49 19.34 -42.04
C ILE A 91 185.12 18.72 -41.77
N GLN A 92 185.08 17.45 -41.41
CA GLN A 92 183.89 16.69 -41.05
C GLN A 92 184.02 16.16 -39.61
N TRP A 93 182.88 15.91 -38.96
CA TRP A 93 182.80 15.33 -37.63
C TRP A 93 181.75 14.22 -37.57
N ARG A 94 181.90 13.30 -36.61
CA ARG A 94 180.87 12.33 -36.25
C ARG A 94 180.92 12.00 -34.76
N LYS A 95 179.81 11.50 -34.23
CA LYS A 95 179.74 10.94 -32.87
C LYS A 95 180.12 9.47 -32.89
N VAL A 96 180.94 9.06 -31.93
CA VAL A 96 181.35 7.66 -31.72
C VAL A 96 180.95 7.25 -30.31
N SER A 97 180.29 6.09 -30.21
CA SER A 97 179.90 5.54 -28.92
C SER A 97 181.10 4.94 -28.20
N VAL A 98 181.31 5.32 -26.93
CA VAL A 98 182.43 4.82 -26.10
C VAL A 98 182.23 3.36 -25.66
N SER A 99 181.02 2.81 -25.85
CA SER A 99 180.62 1.45 -25.45
C SER A 99 180.45 0.47 -26.61
N GLY A 100 180.99 0.77 -27.80
CA GLY A 100 181.11 -0.20 -28.89
C GLY A 100 179.91 -0.30 -29.85
N GLY A 101 179.19 0.80 -30.09
CA GLY A 101 178.18 0.91 -31.15
C GLY A 101 178.75 1.45 -32.48
N GLU A 102 178.06 1.21 -33.60
CA GLU A 102 178.49 1.74 -34.90
C GLU A 102 178.54 3.29 -34.88
N PRO A 103 179.64 3.91 -35.35
CA PRO A 103 179.75 5.36 -35.43
C PRO A 103 178.65 5.96 -36.30
N SER A 104 178.18 7.14 -35.90
CA SER A 104 177.27 7.91 -36.76
C SER A 104 177.92 8.31 -38.09
N GLU A 105 177.10 8.54 -39.11
CA GLU A 105 177.57 9.01 -40.42
C GLU A 105 178.34 10.33 -40.31
N TRP A 106 179.38 10.49 -41.12
CA TRP A 106 180.18 11.73 -41.16
C TRP A 106 179.34 12.90 -41.62
N LYS A 107 179.29 13.96 -40.79
CA LYS A 107 178.64 15.23 -41.12
C LYS A 107 179.68 16.31 -41.36
N THR A 108 179.52 17.07 -42.43
CA THR A 108 180.41 18.19 -42.76
C THR A 108 180.33 19.29 -41.69
N LEU A 109 181.46 19.58 -41.05
CA LEU A 109 181.59 20.60 -40.00
C LEU A 109 181.83 21.99 -40.61
N ILE A 110 182.79 22.10 -41.54
CA ILE A 110 183.10 23.36 -42.23
C ILE A 110 183.73 23.06 -43.58
N GLN A 111 183.30 23.73 -44.65
CA GLN A 111 184.05 23.70 -45.90
C GLN A 111 185.32 24.56 -45.74
N LEU A 112 186.47 23.97 -46.06
CA LEU A 112 187.79 24.64 -46.03
C LEU A 112 187.86 25.84 -46.97
N SER A 113 187.02 25.91 -48.02
CA SER A 113 186.85 27.10 -48.85
C SER A 113 186.39 28.32 -48.05
N TYR A 114 185.57 28.12 -47.03
CA TYR A 114 185.11 29.18 -46.12
C TYR A 114 186.19 29.59 -45.11
N LEU A 115 187.36 28.96 -45.09
CA LEU A 115 188.50 29.36 -44.27
C LEU A 115 189.61 30.06 -45.08
N LYS A 116 189.39 30.36 -46.37
CA LYS A 116 190.33 31.13 -47.20
C LYS A 116 189.93 32.62 -47.27
N GLY A 117 190.50 33.43 -46.39
CA GLY A 117 190.56 34.89 -46.57
C GLY A 117 191.79 35.31 -47.37
N ASP A 118 191.88 36.57 -47.79
CA ASP A 118 193.11 37.12 -48.36
C ASP A 118 194.27 36.96 -47.37
N ALA A 119 195.51 36.79 -47.87
CA ALA A 119 196.66 36.39 -47.05
C ALA A 119 196.87 37.31 -45.84
N GLY A 120 196.58 36.80 -44.63
CA GLY A 120 196.76 37.49 -43.35
C GLY A 120 195.51 37.62 -42.47
N GLU A 121 194.32 37.27 -42.96
CA GLU A 121 193.09 37.32 -42.15
C GLU A 121 192.90 36.08 -41.25
N THR A 122 192.59 36.31 -39.96
CA THR A 122 192.41 35.26 -38.95
C THR A 122 190.92 35.12 -38.58
N PRO A 123 190.32 33.92 -38.68
CA PRO A 123 188.94 33.68 -38.24
C PRO A 123 188.81 33.65 -36.70
N GLU A 124 187.71 34.20 -36.18
CA GLU A 124 187.27 34.12 -34.78
C GLU A 124 185.99 33.30 -34.65
N PHE A 125 185.87 32.50 -33.59
CA PHE A 125 184.75 31.60 -33.31
C PHE A 125 184.04 31.96 -32.00
N ARG A 126 182.71 31.86 -31.96
CA ARG A 126 181.90 32.05 -30.74
C ARG A 126 180.75 31.05 -30.64
N LYS A 127 180.16 30.95 -29.45
CA LYS A 127 178.85 30.30 -29.23
C LYS A 127 177.76 31.38 -29.26
N GLY A 128 176.90 31.35 -30.28
CA GLY A 128 175.70 32.19 -30.38
C GLY A 128 174.43 31.45 -29.94
N ASP A 129 173.30 32.14 -29.90
CA ASP A 129 172.01 31.59 -29.46
C ASP A 129 171.46 30.52 -30.42
N THR A 130 171.89 30.57 -31.69
CA THR A 130 171.47 29.61 -32.74
C THR A 130 172.45 28.45 -32.92
N GLY A 131 173.64 28.50 -32.28
CA GLY A 131 174.66 27.46 -32.34
C GLY A 131 176.10 28.01 -32.35
N LEU A 132 177.06 27.25 -32.89
CA LEU A 132 178.44 27.74 -33.07
C LEU A 132 178.47 28.69 -34.27
N GLU A 133 179.13 29.84 -34.15
CA GLU A 133 179.21 30.87 -35.19
C GLU A 133 180.67 31.33 -35.39
N TRP A 134 181.00 31.87 -36.57
CA TRP A 134 182.34 32.37 -36.90
C TRP A 134 182.30 33.64 -37.76
N LYS A 135 183.37 34.46 -37.70
CA LYS A 135 183.61 35.62 -38.59
C LYS A 135 185.12 35.81 -38.81
N TYR A 136 185.52 36.64 -39.78
CA TYR A 136 186.91 37.12 -39.83
C TYR A 136 187.12 38.32 -38.92
N LYS A 137 188.32 38.46 -38.35
CA LYS A 137 188.62 39.54 -37.39
C LYS A 137 188.51 40.95 -37.98
N SER A 138 188.67 41.08 -39.29
CA SER A 138 188.47 42.32 -40.07
C SER A 138 186.99 42.70 -40.26
N GLU A 139 186.06 41.75 -40.05
CA GLU A 139 184.63 41.97 -40.23
C GLU A 139 183.98 42.55 -38.95
N GLU A 140 182.96 43.39 -39.14
CA GLU A 140 182.18 44.00 -38.04
C GLU A 140 181.54 42.93 -37.14
N ASP A 141 181.31 43.25 -35.87
CA ASP A 141 180.75 42.33 -34.86
C ASP A 141 179.32 41.82 -35.13
N THR A 142 178.69 42.32 -36.19
CA THR A 142 177.38 41.86 -36.69
C THR A 142 177.50 40.79 -37.78
N SER A 143 178.70 40.52 -38.30
CA SER A 143 178.93 39.68 -39.48
C SER A 143 179.11 38.18 -39.18
N TRP A 144 178.68 37.71 -38.01
CA TRP A 144 178.81 36.30 -37.61
C TRP A 144 177.96 35.39 -38.49
N ARG A 145 178.58 34.30 -38.95
CA ARG A 145 177.96 33.27 -39.78
C ARG A 145 177.83 31.98 -38.97
N SER A 146 176.69 31.31 -39.07
CA SER A 146 176.45 30.04 -38.37
C SER A 146 177.34 28.93 -38.92
N LEU A 147 178.07 28.26 -38.02
CA LEU A 147 178.95 27.13 -38.25
C LEU A 147 178.21 25.80 -38.04
N ILE A 148 177.43 25.70 -36.96
CA ILE A 148 176.61 24.52 -36.63
C ILE A 148 175.35 25.00 -35.89
N ALA A 149 174.19 24.48 -36.26
CA ALA A 149 172.93 24.79 -35.58
C ALA A 149 172.81 24.04 -34.24
N ILE A 150 172.19 24.66 -33.24
CA ILE A 150 172.04 24.09 -31.89
C ILE A 150 171.11 22.86 -31.85
N ASP A 151 170.23 22.69 -32.84
CA ASP A 151 169.35 21.51 -32.94
C ASP A 151 170.11 20.28 -33.45
N ASP A 152 171.15 20.45 -34.26
CA ASP A 152 172.06 19.36 -34.65
C ASP A 152 172.97 18.90 -33.49
N LEU A 153 173.03 19.70 -32.42
CA LEU A 153 173.77 19.39 -31.19
C LEU A 153 172.90 18.72 -30.10
N ARG A 154 171.58 18.59 -30.27
CA ARG A 154 170.65 18.04 -29.25
C ARG A 154 170.03 16.70 -29.67
N TRP A 155 169.71 15.85 -28.69
CA TRP A 155 169.00 14.57 -28.87
C TRP A 155 167.48 14.76 -28.78
N HIS A 156 166.72 13.99 -29.56
CA HIS A 156 165.26 13.93 -29.59
C HIS A 156 164.75 12.55 -29.14
N PHE A 157 163.56 12.46 -28.56
CA PHE A 157 162.94 11.17 -28.14
C PHE A 157 162.77 10.17 -29.30
N THR A 158 162.77 10.67 -30.54
CA THR A 158 162.78 9.85 -31.77
C THR A 158 164.10 9.11 -32.01
N ASP A 159 165.17 9.52 -31.33
CA ASP A 159 166.49 8.91 -31.45
C ASP A 159 166.64 7.66 -30.53
N LEU A 160 165.60 7.33 -29.75
CA LEU A 160 165.53 6.13 -28.90
C LEU A 160 164.79 4.99 -29.62
N THR A 161 165.32 3.77 -29.49
CA THR A 161 164.69 2.56 -30.06
C THR A 161 163.47 2.12 -29.24
N LYS A 162 162.54 1.37 -29.85
CA LYS A 162 161.33 0.87 -29.18
C LYS A 162 161.65 0.06 -27.92
N ASP A 163 162.76 -0.67 -27.92
CA ASP A 163 163.19 -1.50 -26.78
C ASP A 163 163.70 -0.63 -25.62
N GLN A 164 164.36 0.49 -25.90
CA GLN A 164 164.78 1.48 -24.89
C GLN A 164 163.61 2.27 -24.29
N ILE A 165 162.51 2.42 -25.04
CA ILE A 165 161.26 3.02 -24.55
C ILE A 165 160.52 2.03 -23.63
N ALA A 166 160.59 0.73 -23.91
CA ALA A 166 159.99 -0.32 -23.08
C ALA A 166 160.73 -0.51 -21.74
N GLU A 167 162.06 -0.35 -21.70
CA GLU A 167 162.86 -0.42 -20.47
C GLU A 167 162.58 0.75 -19.49
N LEU A 168 161.95 1.83 -19.97
CA LEU A 168 161.51 2.97 -19.16
C LEU A 168 160.22 2.67 -18.35
N TRP A 169 159.49 1.59 -18.68
CA TRP A 169 158.25 1.16 -18.05
C TRP A 169 158.37 -0.28 -17.53
N HIS A 170 158.93 -0.46 -16.34
CA HIS A 170 158.97 -1.79 -15.69
C HIS A 170 157.56 -2.36 -15.47
N GLU A 171 157.35 -3.61 -15.92
CA GLU A 171 156.13 -4.40 -15.77
C GLU A 171 155.63 -4.47 -14.31
N LEU A 172 154.35 -4.18 -14.09
CA LEU A 172 153.67 -4.36 -12.81
C LEU A 172 153.36 -5.85 -12.59
N PRO A 173 153.71 -6.45 -11.44
CA PRO A 173 153.39 -7.84 -11.10
C PRO A 173 151.88 -8.20 -11.18
N ASP A 174 151.54 -9.42 -11.61
CA ASP A 174 150.15 -9.91 -11.83
C ASP A 174 149.25 -9.89 -10.56
N ASP A 175 149.85 -10.00 -9.38
CA ASP A 175 149.16 -9.85 -8.09
C ASP A 175 148.67 -8.40 -7.87
N VAL A 176 149.46 -7.41 -8.30
CA VAL A 176 149.07 -5.99 -8.28
C VAL A 176 147.96 -5.71 -9.29
N LEU A 177 147.97 -6.36 -10.47
CA LEU A 177 146.90 -6.22 -11.47
C LEU A 177 145.57 -6.77 -10.94
N THR A 178 145.61 -7.90 -10.23
CA THR A 178 144.41 -8.53 -9.63
C THR A 178 143.85 -7.67 -8.49
N GLU A 179 144.72 -7.07 -7.67
CA GLU A 179 144.32 -6.11 -6.61
C GLU A 179 143.79 -4.78 -7.18
N PHE A 180 144.33 -4.32 -8.32
CA PHE A 180 143.83 -3.13 -9.03
C PHE A 180 142.45 -3.33 -9.67
N GLN A 181 142.16 -4.55 -10.15
CA GLN A 181 140.90 -4.88 -10.82
C GLN A 181 139.80 -5.37 -9.86
N ALA A 182 140.14 -5.87 -8.67
CA ALA A 182 139.18 -6.37 -7.69
C ALA A 182 138.07 -5.36 -7.33
N PRO A 183 138.33 -4.05 -7.11
CA PRO A 183 137.27 -3.09 -6.83
C PRO A 183 136.30 -2.91 -8.01
N ALA A 184 136.79 -3.00 -9.25
CA ALA A 184 135.96 -2.87 -10.44
C ALA A 184 135.13 -4.13 -10.71
N LEU A 185 135.71 -5.33 -10.47
CA LEU A 185 135.00 -6.60 -10.61
C LEU A 185 133.94 -6.77 -9.52
N GLU A 186 134.26 -6.46 -8.27
CA GLU A 186 133.32 -6.53 -7.14
C GLU A 186 132.19 -5.50 -7.31
N ALA A 187 132.50 -4.28 -7.79
CA ALA A 187 131.48 -3.30 -8.14
C ALA A 187 130.56 -3.78 -9.28
N ALA A 188 131.11 -4.46 -10.30
CA ALA A 188 130.31 -5.03 -11.38
C ALA A 188 129.44 -6.20 -10.90
N GLU A 189 129.93 -7.06 -10.00
CA GLU A 189 129.16 -8.15 -9.40
C GLU A 189 128.03 -7.60 -8.51
N VAL A 190 128.31 -6.57 -7.69
CA VAL A 190 127.30 -5.87 -6.89
C VAL A 190 126.26 -5.18 -7.77
N ALA A 191 126.67 -4.58 -8.89
CA ALA A 191 125.77 -3.97 -9.86
C ALA A 191 124.87 -5.01 -10.56
N ASN A 192 125.44 -6.14 -10.99
CA ASN A 192 124.69 -7.25 -11.59
C ASN A 192 123.72 -7.89 -10.59
N ALA A 193 124.16 -8.16 -9.36
CA ALA A 193 123.29 -8.62 -8.29
C ALA A 193 122.20 -7.58 -7.93
N GLY A 194 122.50 -6.29 -8.08
CA GLY A 194 121.53 -5.20 -7.97
C GLY A 194 120.49 -5.23 -9.09
N ALA A 195 120.92 -5.46 -10.33
CA ALA A 195 120.06 -5.59 -11.49
C ALA A 195 119.15 -6.83 -11.40
N ASP A 196 119.70 -7.98 -10.98
CA ASP A 196 118.92 -9.21 -10.77
C ASP A 196 117.87 -9.02 -9.66
N ARG A 197 118.24 -8.35 -8.56
CA ARG A 197 117.28 -8.00 -7.50
C ARG A 197 116.19 -7.05 -8.01
N ALA A 198 116.55 -6.08 -8.86
CA ALA A 198 115.58 -5.15 -9.44
C ALA A 198 114.62 -5.85 -10.41
N ASN A 199 115.14 -6.76 -11.24
CA ASN A 199 114.33 -7.57 -12.16
C ASN A 199 113.40 -8.51 -11.40
N ALA A 200 113.90 -9.23 -10.39
CA ALA A 200 113.07 -10.08 -9.54
C ALA A 200 111.98 -9.29 -8.78
N ALA A 201 112.30 -8.07 -8.32
CA ALA A 201 111.32 -7.18 -7.70
C ALA A 201 110.27 -6.66 -8.70
N ALA A 202 110.66 -6.38 -9.94
CA ALA A 202 109.76 -5.99 -11.01
C ALA A 202 108.80 -7.13 -11.39
N GLU A 203 109.31 -8.35 -11.56
CA GLU A 203 108.50 -9.56 -11.84
C GLU A 203 107.53 -9.86 -10.69
N ALA A 204 107.98 -9.77 -9.43
CA ALA A 204 107.11 -9.96 -8.26
C ALA A 204 106.00 -8.89 -8.18
N THR A 205 106.31 -7.64 -8.56
CA THR A 205 105.33 -6.55 -8.63
C THR A 205 104.34 -6.77 -9.76
N GLU A 206 104.79 -7.22 -10.93
CA GLU A 206 103.92 -7.56 -12.06
C GLU A 206 102.97 -8.70 -11.71
N GLN A 207 103.47 -9.77 -11.07
CA GLN A 207 102.65 -10.86 -10.58
C GLN A 207 101.61 -10.38 -9.56
N THR A 208 102.01 -9.54 -8.60
CA THR A 208 101.08 -8.93 -7.63
C THR A 208 100.02 -8.08 -8.33
N ASN A 209 100.39 -7.30 -9.35
CA ASN A 209 99.45 -6.48 -10.11
C ASN A 209 98.44 -7.33 -10.87
N VAL A 210 98.85 -8.46 -11.45
CA VAL A 210 97.95 -9.42 -12.09
C VAL A 210 96.95 -9.97 -11.07
N GLU A 211 97.41 -10.41 -9.90
CA GLU A 211 96.54 -10.92 -8.83
C GLU A 211 95.54 -9.84 -8.35
N VAL A 212 95.99 -8.60 -8.19
CA VAL A 212 95.11 -7.47 -7.82
C VAL A 212 94.08 -7.19 -8.92
N CYS A 213 94.48 -7.23 -10.19
CA CYS A 213 93.55 -7.07 -11.32
C CYS A 213 92.51 -8.20 -11.37
N GLU A 214 92.89 -9.44 -11.10
CA GLU A 214 91.98 -10.58 -11.03
C GLU A 214 91.00 -10.44 -9.85
N GLN A 215 91.49 -10.10 -8.66
CA GLN A 215 90.64 -9.85 -7.49
C GLN A 215 89.67 -8.68 -7.72
N GLU A 216 90.13 -7.61 -8.35
CA GLU A 216 89.30 -6.46 -8.68
C GLU A 216 88.24 -6.82 -9.73
N ALA A 217 88.56 -7.66 -10.71
CA ALA A 217 87.60 -8.19 -11.67
C ALA A 217 86.50 -9.04 -10.98
N GLU A 218 86.89 -9.90 -10.02
CA GLU A 218 85.93 -10.69 -9.24
C GLU A 218 85.06 -9.80 -8.31
N ARG A 219 85.65 -8.78 -7.69
CA ARG A 219 84.90 -7.78 -6.91
C ARG A 219 83.88 -7.04 -7.76
N ILE A 220 84.25 -6.66 -8.99
CA ILE A 220 83.35 -5.99 -9.94
C ILE A 220 82.20 -6.92 -10.33
N LYS A 221 82.46 -8.21 -10.59
CA LYS A 221 81.40 -9.20 -10.88
C LYS A 221 80.45 -9.37 -9.69
N ALA A 222 80.99 -9.49 -8.47
CA ALA A 222 80.18 -9.60 -7.26
C ALA A 222 79.34 -8.35 -7.01
N GLU A 223 79.91 -7.17 -7.25
CA GLU A 223 79.22 -5.89 -7.13
C GLU A 223 78.10 -5.75 -8.18
N ALA A 224 78.35 -6.16 -9.42
CA ALA A 224 77.32 -6.20 -10.46
C ALA A 224 76.15 -7.14 -10.10
N ALA A 225 76.45 -8.34 -9.59
CA ALA A 225 75.42 -9.27 -9.13
C ALA A 225 74.62 -8.74 -7.94
N ARG A 226 75.27 -8.03 -6.99
CA ARG A 226 74.59 -7.36 -5.88
C ARG A 226 73.66 -6.26 -6.37
N ILE A 227 74.09 -5.45 -7.34
CA ILE A 227 73.28 -4.39 -7.95
C ILE A 227 72.05 -4.99 -8.62
N GLU A 228 72.21 -6.07 -9.38
CA GLU A 228 71.09 -6.76 -10.05
C GLU A 228 70.08 -7.31 -9.03
N ALA A 229 70.56 -7.98 -7.97
CA ALA A 229 69.70 -8.46 -6.89
C ALA A 229 68.97 -7.33 -6.14
N GLU A 230 69.62 -6.18 -5.96
CA GLU A 230 68.99 -5.01 -5.32
C GLU A 230 67.92 -4.38 -6.24
N ILE A 231 68.15 -4.34 -7.55
CA ILE A 231 67.15 -3.90 -8.54
C ILE A 231 65.91 -4.82 -8.47
N GLU A 232 66.10 -6.13 -8.44
CA GLU A 232 65.00 -7.10 -8.31
C GLU A 232 64.25 -6.94 -6.97
N ARG A 233 64.97 -6.78 -5.86
CA ARG A 233 64.37 -6.55 -4.54
C ARG A 233 63.52 -5.27 -4.53
N VAL A 234 64.01 -4.19 -5.12
CA VAL A 234 63.30 -2.92 -5.22
C VAL A 234 62.05 -3.05 -6.11
N ALA A 235 62.15 -3.76 -7.23
CA ALA A 235 60.99 -4.03 -8.09
C ALA A 235 59.91 -4.83 -7.34
N ALA A 236 60.30 -5.89 -6.62
CA ALA A 236 59.39 -6.70 -5.81
C ALA A 236 58.77 -5.89 -4.65
N GLU A 237 59.52 -4.98 -4.03
CA GLU A 237 58.99 -4.08 -2.99
C GLU A 237 57.96 -3.11 -3.57
N GLN A 238 58.20 -2.59 -4.77
CA GLN A 238 57.25 -1.72 -5.46
C GLN A 238 55.95 -2.46 -5.80
N GLU A 239 56.02 -3.69 -6.30
CA GLU A 239 54.85 -4.53 -6.54
C GLU A 239 54.07 -4.81 -5.25
N ARG A 240 54.77 -5.12 -4.14
CA ARG A 240 54.14 -5.31 -2.83
C ARG A 240 53.43 -4.03 -2.38
N SER A 241 54.07 -2.87 -2.53
CA SER A 241 53.48 -1.57 -2.19
C SER A 241 52.20 -1.30 -2.98
N THR A 242 52.20 -1.54 -4.30
CA THR A 242 50.99 -1.37 -5.13
C THR A 242 49.87 -2.35 -4.73
N SER A 243 50.22 -3.60 -4.40
CA SER A 243 49.27 -4.61 -3.92
C SER A 243 48.66 -4.22 -2.58
N GLU A 244 49.47 -3.66 -1.68
CA GLU A 244 49.02 -3.20 -0.36
C GLU A 244 48.10 -1.97 -0.47
N ILE A 245 48.36 -1.06 -1.42
CA ILE A 245 47.44 0.04 -1.76
C ILE A 245 46.10 -0.52 -2.26
N ALA A 246 46.13 -1.44 -3.23
CA ALA A 246 44.91 -2.06 -3.77
C ALA A 246 44.11 -2.82 -2.70
N ARG A 247 44.80 -3.48 -1.76
CA ARG A 247 44.19 -4.14 -0.60
C ARG A 247 43.51 -3.14 0.32
N LYS A 248 44.17 -2.01 0.63
CA LYS A 248 43.59 -0.93 1.45
C LYS A 248 42.36 -0.33 0.79
N ASP A 249 42.41 -0.03 -0.51
CA ASP A 249 41.26 0.50 -1.25
C ASP A 249 40.07 -0.47 -1.23
N SER A 250 40.34 -1.77 -1.38
CA SER A 250 39.32 -2.81 -1.30
C SER A 250 38.72 -2.92 0.10
N GLU A 251 39.56 -2.79 1.13
CA GLU A 251 39.12 -2.81 2.53
C GLU A 251 38.28 -1.57 2.86
N THR A 252 38.66 -0.39 2.38
CA THR A 252 37.83 0.82 2.49
C THR A 252 36.47 0.62 1.84
N LYS A 253 36.42 0.15 0.59
CA LYS A 253 35.14 -0.16 -0.09
C LYS A 253 34.30 -1.18 0.67
N ARG A 254 34.94 -2.21 1.24
CA ARG A 254 34.25 -3.22 2.08
C ARG A 254 33.65 -2.57 3.33
N THR A 255 34.39 -1.68 4.01
CA THR A 255 33.88 -0.99 5.20
C THR A 255 32.75 -0.01 4.89
N GLU A 256 32.81 0.70 3.76
CA GLU A 256 31.74 1.58 3.28
C GLU A 256 30.47 0.78 2.95
N ALA A 257 30.62 -0.35 2.24
CA ALA A 257 29.50 -1.24 1.94
C ALA A 257 28.87 -1.82 3.23
N GLU A 258 29.69 -2.16 4.22
CA GLU A 258 29.22 -2.66 5.51
C GLU A 258 28.50 -1.59 6.33
N ALA A 259 28.99 -0.34 6.29
CA ALA A 259 28.31 0.80 6.91
C ALA A 259 26.95 1.06 6.25
N LEU A 260 26.87 1.02 4.92
CA LEU A 260 25.61 1.15 4.18
C LEU A 260 24.64 0.00 4.51
N ARG A 261 25.15 -1.24 4.60
CA ARG A 261 24.37 -2.40 5.02
C ARG A 261 23.80 -2.20 6.43
N GLY A 262 24.59 -1.66 7.35
CA GLY A 262 24.16 -1.30 8.70
C GLY A 262 23.06 -0.23 8.72
N SER A 263 23.18 0.83 7.91
CA SER A 263 22.15 1.87 7.78
C SER A 263 20.83 1.30 7.25
N ASN A 264 20.89 0.53 6.16
CA ASN A 264 19.71 -0.10 5.56
C ASN A 264 19.05 -1.11 6.52
N GLU A 265 19.86 -1.84 7.30
CA GLU A 265 19.36 -2.75 8.33
C GLU A 265 18.61 -1.98 9.43
N SER A 266 19.15 -0.84 9.87
CA SER A 266 18.49 0.04 10.84
C SER A 266 17.17 0.60 10.31
N GLU A 267 17.14 1.05 9.05
CA GLU A 267 15.92 1.53 8.40
C GLU A 267 14.86 0.42 8.29
N ARG A 268 15.27 -0.80 7.92
CA ARG A 268 14.38 -1.96 7.89
C ARG A 268 13.82 -2.27 9.27
N GLN A 269 14.61 -2.19 10.33
CA GLN A 269 14.16 -2.42 11.71
C GLN A 269 13.15 -1.37 12.16
N THR A 270 13.37 -0.10 11.83
CA THR A 270 12.41 0.98 12.10
C THR A 270 11.09 0.73 11.36
N ALA A 271 11.14 0.46 10.06
CA ALA A 271 9.95 0.17 9.26
C ALA A 271 9.19 -1.07 9.77
N GLU A 272 9.91 -2.11 10.19
CA GLU A 272 9.31 -3.32 10.78
C GLU A 272 8.66 -3.05 12.14
N THR A 273 9.20 -2.10 12.91
CA THR A 273 8.61 -1.66 14.18
C THR A 273 7.32 -0.88 13.93
N GLU A 274 7.33 0.09 13.03
CA GLU A 274 6.14 0.85 12.61
C GLU A 274 5.04 -0.06 12.05
N ARG A 275 5.44 -1.10 11.28
CA ARG A 275 4.51 -2.11 10.75
C ARG A 275 3.85 -2.91 11.88
N LYS A 276 4.60 -3.29 12.92
CA LYS A 276 4.07 -4.02 14.09
C LYS A 276 3.11 -3.16 14.91
N GLU A 277 3.43 -1.88 15.10
CA GLU A 277 2.56 -0.93 15.78
C GLU A 277 1.25 -0.73 15.02
N SER A 278 1.34 -0.50 13.70
CA SER A 278 0.17 -0.38 12.82
C SER A 278 -0.70 -1.64 12.85
N GLU A 279 -0.09 -2.82 12.85
CA GLU A 279 -0.79 -4.10 12.94
C GLU A 279 -1.46 -4.30 14.30
N THR A 280 -0.89 -3.76 15.37
CA THR A 280 -1.48 -3.77 16.72
C THR A 280 -2.73 -2.89 16.76
N VAL A 281 -2.64 -1.66 16.25
CA VAL A 281 -3.78 -0.74 16.13
C VAL A 281 -4.89 -1.34 15.27
N ARG A 282 -4.53 -2.00 14.16
CA ARG A 282 -5.51 -2.69 13.30
C ARG A 282 -6.26 -3.79 14.05
N LYS A 283 -5.56 -4.59 14.86
CA LYS A 283 -6.18 -5.67 15.67
C LYS A 283 -7.10 -5.12 16.76
N GLU A 284 -6.71 -4.03 17.41
CA GLU A 284 -7.56 -3.36 18.41
C GLU A 284 -8.83 -2.79 17.76
N ALA A 285 -8.71 -2.10 16.62
CA ALA A 285 -9.85 -1.58 15.87
C ALA A 285 -10.80 -2.70 15.41
N GLU A 286 -10.26 -3.84 14.95
CA GLU A 286 -11.06 -5.01 14.57
C GLU A 286 -11.77 -5.64 15.78
N THR A 287 -11.12 -5.68 16.94
CA THR A 287 -11.73 -6.16 18.20
C THR A 287 -12.91 -5.27 18.61
N ILE A 288 -12.75 -3.94 18.51
CA ILE A 288 -13.84 -2.99 18.77
C ILE A 288 -14.99 -3.21 17.78
N ARG A 289 -14.68 -3.32 16.48
CA ARG A 289 -15.68 -3.55 15.43
C ARG A 289 -16.49 -4.83 15.68
N THR A 290 -15.82 -5.92 16.02
CA THR A 290 -16.51 -7.20 16.33
C THR A 290 -17.38 -7.11 17.57
N THR A 291 -16.94 -6.38 18.60
CA THR A 291 -17.71 -6.16 19.83
C THR A 291 -18.97 -5.34 19.53
N SER A 292 -18.85 -4.21 18.84
CA SER A 292 -20.00 -3.39 18.45
C SER A 292 -20.98 -4.14 17.55
N GLU A 293 -20.49 -4.99 16.65
CA GLU A 293 -21.35 -5.81 15.80
C GLU A 293 -22.11 -6.87 16.60
N SER A 294 -21.50 -7.43 17.65
CA SER A 294 -22.17 -8.35 18.58
C SER A 294 -23.27 -7.65 19.39
N GLU A 295 -23.00 -6.44 19.89
CA GLU A 295 -23.99 -5.60 20.59
C GLU A 295 -25.16 -5.22 19.68
N ARG A 296 -24.87 -4.85 18.42
CA ARG A 296 -25.87 -4.56 17.39
C ARG A 296 -26.76 -5.78 17.12
N ASN A 297 -26.18 -6.96 16.98
CA ASN A 297 -26.93 -8.21 16.79
C ASN A 297 -27.82 -8.54 18.00
N THR A 298 -27.32 -8.31 19.22
CA THR A 298 -28.11 -8.50 20.44
C THR A 298 -29.31 -7.57 20.48
N SER A 299 -29.11 -6.28 20.18
CA SER A 299 -30.20 -5.29 20.11
C SER A 299 -31.22 -5.60 19.01
N GLU A 300 -30.76 -6.08 17.86
CA GLU A 300 -31.64 -6.47 16.76
C GLU A 300 -32.49 -7.71 17.10
N ASN A 301 -31.93 -8.67 17.85
CA ASN A 301 -32.69 -9.82 18.35
C ASN A 301 -33.75 -9.39 19.38
N LEU A 302 -33.40 -8.53 20.33
CA LEU A 302 -34.36 -7.96 21.28
C LEU A 302 -35.48 -7.19 20.57
N ARG A 303 -35.15 -6.45 19.50
CA ARG A 303 -36.15 -5.75 18.66
C ARG A 303 -37.10 -6.74 18.00
N LYS A 304 -36.60 -7.85 17.46
CA LYS A 304 -37.43 -8.91 16.86
C LYS A 304 -38.34 -9.59 17.88
N GLU A 305 -37.83 -9.86 19.08
CA GLU A 305 -38.63 -10.43 20.17
C GLU A 305 -39.76 -9.47 20.59
N ALA A 306 -39.44 -8.19 20.78
CA ALA A 306 -40.42 -7.16 21.11
C ALA A 306 -41.49 -7.01 20.01
N GLU A 307 -41.09 -7.05 18.73
CA GLU A 307 -42.02 -6.97 17.61
C GLU A 307 -42.92 -8.21 17.53
N THR A 308 -42.37 -9.40 17.81
CA THR A 308 -43.15 -10.64 17.87
C THR A 308 -44.19 -10.57 18.98
N ALA A 309 -43.81 -10.12 20.19
CA ALA A 309 -44.74 -9.92 21.29
C ALA A 309 -45.83 -8.87 20.97
N ARG A 310 -45.47 -7.80 20.24
CA ARG A 310 -46.43 -6.79 19.77
C ARG A 310 -47.45 -7.40 18.81
N ILE A 311 -47.01 -8.23 17.86
CA ILE A 311 -47.87 -8.92 16.90
C ILE A 311 -48.82 -9.88 17.62
N GLU A 312 -48.35 -10.65 18.59
CA GLU A 312 -49.19 -11.55 19.39
C GLU A 312 -50.25 -10.81 20.20
N SER A 313 -49.86 -9.69 20.82
CA SER A 313 -50.78 -8.81 21.54
C SER A 313 -51.84 -8.23 20.61
N GLU A 314 -51.44 -7.75 19.42
CA GLU A 314 -52.38 -7.21 18.44
C GLU A 314 -53.34 -8.27 17.91
N SER A 315 -52.83 -9.48 17.64
CA SER A 315 -53.66 -10.63 17.25
C SER A 315 -54.71 -10.94 18.32
N SER A 316 -54.31 -10.93 19.59
CA SER A 316 -55.23 -11.12 20.73
C SER A 316 -56.28 -10.01 20.81
N ARG A 317 -55.88 -8.74 20.62
CA ARG A 317 -56.81 -7.60 20.56
C ARG A 317 -57.82 -7.75 19.44
N VAL A 318 -57.38 -8.16 18.25
CA VAL A 318 -58.25 -8.41 17.09
C VAL A 318 -59.27 -9.52 17.38
N GLN A 319 -58.87 -10.60 18.06
CA GLN A 319 -59.80 -11.67 18.45
C GLN A 319 -60.86 -11.20 19.46
N VAL A 320 -60.44 -10.42 20.46
CA VAL A 320 -61.36 -9.81 21.44
C VAL A 320 -62.33 -8.87 20.72
N GLU A 321 -61.84 -8.02 19.83
CA GLU A 321 -62.67 -7.07 19.08
C GLU A 321 -63.66 -7.80 18.16
N ALA A 322 -63.24 -8.86 17.46
CA ALA A 322 -64.13 -9.68 16.66
C ALA A 322 -65.24 -10.34 17.51
N SER A 323 -64.92 -10.72 18.75
CA SER A 323 -65.92 -11.26 19.70
C SER A 323 -66.90 -10.17 20.15
N ARG A 324 -66.41 -8.96 20.44
CA ARG A 324 -67.24 -7.79 20.77
C ARG A 324 -68.19 -7.44 19.62
N VAL A 325 -67.69 -7.39 18.39
CA VAL A 325 -68.51 -7.13 17.19
C VAL A 325 -69.61 -8.17 17.03
N ARG A 326 -69.31 -9.47 17.20
CA ARG A 326 -70.34 -10.53 17.14
C ARG A 326 -71.40 -10.37 18.23
N ALA A 327 -70.99 -10.11 19.47
CA ALA A 327 -71.91 -9.90 20.58
C ALA A 327 -72.81 -8.68 20.35
N GLU A 328 -72.24 -7.59 19.84
CA GLU A 328 -72.96 -6.38 19.46
C GLU A 328 -73.98 -6.66 18.34
N GLN A 329 -73.59 -7.43 17.32
CA GLN A 329 -74.49 -7.83 16.26
C GLN A 329 -75.69 -8.65 16.79
N THR A 330 -75.43 -9.66 17.63
CA THR A 330 -76.50 -10.43 18.29
C THR A 330 -77.41 -9.54 19.13
N ARG A 331 -76.85 -8.54 19.85
CA ARG A 331 -77.63 -7.56 20.60
C ARG A 331 -78.54 -6.74 19.68
N THR A 332 -78.02 -6.26 18.56
CA THR A 332 -78.82 -5.48 17.58
C THR A 332 -79.94 -6.31 16.97
N GLU A 333 -79.69 -7.58 16.63
CA GLU A 333 -80.71 -8.50 16.10
C GLU A 333 -81.80 -8.78 17.13
N THR A 334 -81.40 -9.01 18.39
CA THR A 334 -82.34 -9.22 19.51
C THR A 334 -83.20 -7.97 19.74
N GLU A 335 -82.60 -6.78 19.66
CA GLU A 335 -83.32 -5.52 19.80
C GLU A 335 -84.31 -5.29 18.65
N VAL A 336 -83.94 -5.65 17.42
CA VAL A 336 -84.88 -5.64 16.28
C VAL A 336 -86.07 -6.57 16.55
N GLU A 337 -85.84 -7.80 16.98
CA GLU A 337 -86.94 -8.72 17.32
C GLU A 337 -87.81 -8.21 18.47
N ARG A 338 -87.20 -7.63 19.52
CA ARG A 338 -87.93 -6.99 20.62
C ARG A 338 -88.82 -5.84 20.12
N THR A 339 -88.30 -4.99 19.22
CA THR A 339 -89.08 -3.87 18.67
C THR A 339 -90.24 -4.36 17.79
N LYS A 340 -90.06 -5.44 17.02
CA LYS A 340 -91.16 -6.08 16.26
C LYS A 340 -92.22 -6.64 17.21
N ALA A 341 -91.82 -7.39 18.24
CA ALA A 341 -92.74 -7.95 19.22
C ALA A 341 -93.53 -6.84 19.95
N GLU A 342 -92.86 -5.74 20.30
CA GLU A 342 -93.50 -4.57 20.90
C GLU A 342 -94.47 -3.87 19.94
N SER A 343 -94.17 -3.82 18.64
CA SER A 343 -95.10 -3.32 17.63
C SER A 343 -96.35 -4.18 17.51
N ILE A 344 -96.19 -5.51 17.48
CA ILE A 344 -97.30 -6.47 17.45
C ILE A 344 -98.14 -6.35 18.73
N ARG A 345 -97.50 -6.17 19.89
CA ARG A 345 -98.21 -5.94 21.17
C ARG A 345 -99.05 -4.68 21.12
N LYS A 346 -98.51 -3.57 20.59
CA LYS A 346 -99.26 -2.31 20.42
C LYS A 346 -100.46 -2.47 19.49
N GLU A 347 -100.29 -3.18 18.38
CA GLU A 347 -101.39 -3.45 17.44
C GLU A 347 -102.48 -4.31 18.11
N SER A 348 -102.09 -5.39 18.80
CA SER A 348 -103.02 -6.23 19.55
C SER A 348 -103.76 -5.47 20.66
N GLU A 349 -103.05 -4.57 21.35
CA GLU A 349 -103.63 -3.69 22.37
C GLU A 349 -104.64 -2.71 21.74
N SER A 350 -104.33 -2.13 20.57
CA SER A 350 -105.26 -1.27 19.83
C SER A 350 -106.54 -2.01 19.45
N VAL A 351 -106.40 -3.25 18.94
CA VAL A 351 -107.56 -4.11 18.61
C VAL A 351 -108.38 -4.43 19.86
N ARG A 352 -107.73 -4.71 21.00
CA ARG A 352 -108.43 -4.95 22.27
C ARG A 352 -109.21 -3.72 22.72
N VAL A 353 -108.62 -2.53 22.64
CA VAL A 353 -109.27 -1.26 23.00
C VAL A 353 -110.49 -1.00 22.09
N GLU A 354 -110.38 -1.25 20.80
CA GLU A 354 -111.48 -1.11 19.85
C GLU A 354 -112.62 -2.10 20.14
N ALA A 355 -112.28 -3.38 20.40
CA ALA A 355 -113.25 -4.39 20.80
C ALA A 355 -113.96 -4.03 22.11
N GLU A 356 -113.22 -3.50 23.09
CA GLU A 356 -113.79 -3.03 24.36
C GLU A 356 -114.71 -1.82 24.14
N SER A 357 -114.34 -0.89 23.26
CA SER A 357 -115.19 0.25 22.89
C SER A 357 -116.50 -0.20 22.20
N LEU A 358 -116.44 -1.24 21.36
CA LEU A 358 -117.64 -1.84 20.75
C LEU A 358 -118.50 -2.55 21.79
N ARG A 359 -117.88 -3.23 22.77
CA ARG A 359 -118.57 -3.86 23.89
C ARG A 359 -119.30 -2.82 24.74
N THR A 360 -118.65 -1.70 25.07
CA THR A 360 -119.29 -0.61 25.82
C THR A 360 -120.44 0.02 25.04
N LEU A 361 -120.29 0.24 23.73
CA LEU A 361 -121.37 0.75 22.87
C LEU A 361 -122.56 -0.21 22.83
N SER A 362 -122.29 -1.52 22.71
CA SER A 362 -123.33 -2.56 22.74
C SER A 362 -124.04 -2.59 24.10
N GLU A 363 -123.31 -2.42 25.19
CA GLU A 363 -123.87 -2.34 26.54
C GLU A 363 -124.72 -1.07 26.73
N GLU A 364 -124.30 0.08 26.22
CA GLU A 364 -125.12 1.30 26.19
C GLU A 364 -126.42 1.11 25.39
N GLN A 365 -126.35 0.43 24.23
CA GLN A 365 -127.52 0.10 23.45
C GLN A 365 -128.45 -0.85 24.21
N ARG A 366 -127.90 -1.85 24.91
CA ARG A 366 -128.67 -2.76 25.78
C ARG A 366 -129.37 -1.98 26.90
N ILE A 367 -128.69 -1.03 27.55
CA ILE A 367 -129.26 -0.17 28.58
C ILE A 367 -130.40 0.68 28.00
N LYS A 368 -130.21 1.30 26.83
CA LYS A 368 -131.28 2.06 26.15
C LYS A 368 -132.48 1.17 25.82
N ALA A 369 -132.25 -0.04 25.31
CA ALA A 369 -133.32 -0.99 25.03
C ALA A 369 -134.05 -1.46 26.30
N GLU A 370 -133.32 -1.64 27.41
CA GLU A 370 -133.91 -1.96 28.72
C GLU A 370 -134.77 -0.78 29.24
N ALA A 371 -134.29 0.46 29.13
CA ALA A 371 -135.05 1.64 29.52
C ALA A 371 -136.34 1.80 28.69
N VAL A 372 -136.31 1.49 27.39
CA VAL A 372 -137.51 1.44 26.54
C VAL A 372 -138.47 0.36 27.00
N ARG A 373 -137.96 -0.84 27.37
CA ARG A 373 -138.79 -1.92 27.91
C ARG A 373 -139.43 -1.54 29.23
N GLU A 374 -138.68 -0.93 30.14
CA GLU A 374 -139.18 -0.42 31.41
C GLU A 374 -140.28 0.63 31.20
N ALA A 375 -140.06 1.59 30.31
CA ALA A 375 -141.09 2.57 29.95
C ALA A 375 -142.35 1.91 29.36
N ALA A 376 -142.20 0.90 28.50
CA ALA A 376 -143.32 0.14 27.97
C ALA A 376 -144.06 -0.67 29.05
N GLU A 377 -143.35 -1.18 30.06
CA GLU A 377 -143.95 -1.89 31.19
C GLU A 377 -144.72 -0.92 32.09
N ILE A 378 -144.20 0.29 32.34
CA ILE A 378 -144.91 1.35 33.05
C ILE A 378 -146.20 1.71 32.29
N VAL A 379 -146.14 1.90 30.98
CA VAL A 379 -147.33 2.18 30.16
C VAL A 379 -148.34 1.03 30.25
N ARG A 380 -147.88 -0.22 30.19
CA ARG A 380 -148.75 -1.39 30.37
C ARG A 380 -149.39 -1.40 31.75
N GLY A 381 -148.63 -1.07 32.80
CA GLY A 381 -149.14 -0.92 34.15
C GLY A 381 -150.24 0.15 34.25
N VAL A 382 -150.03 1.33 33.66
CA VAL A 382 -151.04 2.39 33.59
C VAL A 382 -152.28 1.93 32.82
N SER A 383 -152.11 1.26 31.68
CA SER A 383 -153.26 0.70 30.93
C SER A 383 -154.01 -0.38 31.72
N GLU A 384 -153.32 -1.16 32.55
CA GLU A 384 -153.94 -2.16 33.42
C GLU A 384 -154.70 -1.50 34.58
N GLU A 385 -154.16 -0.42 35.17
CA GLU A 385 -154.88 0.40 36.15
C GLU A 385 -156.14 1.05 35.54
N GLU A 386 -156.06 1.56 34.31
CA GLU A 386 -157.22 2.09 33.57
C GLU A 386 -158.26 1.00 33.30
N ARG A 387 -157.83 -0.22 32.96
CA ARG A 387 -158.70 -1.38 32.79
C ARG A 387 -159.39 -1.75 34.10
N GLU A 388 -158.66 -1.79 35.21
CA GLU A 388 -159.23 -2.02 36.54
C GLU A 388 -160.23 -0.92 36.93
N ALA A 389 -159.92 0.36 36.66
CA ALA A 389 -160.85 1.46 36.91
C ALA A 389 -162.13 1.33 36.06
N ALA A 390 -162.02 0.97 34.78
CA ALA A 390 -163.16 0.71 33.91
C ALA A 390 -164.01 -0.49 34.39
N GLU A 391 -163.34 -1.52 34.91
CA GLU A 391 -163.98 -2.70 35.50
C GLU A 391 -164.77 -2.33 36.77
N VAL A 392 -164.22 -1.51 37.66
CA VAL A 392 -164.93 -0.96 38.82
C VAL A 392 -166.15 -0.13 38.40
N VAL A 393 -166.03 0.71 37.37
CA VAL A 393 -167.17 1.48 36.82
C VAL A 393 -168.26 0.54 36.31
N ARG A 394 -167.89 -0.53 35.58
CA ARG A 394 -168.83 -1.55 35.11
C ARG A 394 -169.54 -2.24 36.28
N GLN A 395 -168.81 -2.61 37.34
CA GLN A 395 -169.40 -3.20 38.54
C GLN A 395 -170.40 -2.26 39.21
N ASN A 396 -170.06 -0.98 39.36
CA ASN A 396 -170.99 0.02 39.89
C ASN A 396 -172.26 0.17 39.02
N GLN A 397 -172.13 0.14 37.68
CA GLN A 397 -173.29 0.17 36.78
C GLN A 397 -174.16 -1.09 36.92
N GLU A 398 -173.55 -2.25 37.12
CA GLU A 398 -174.24 -3.51 37.34
C GLU A 398 -174.98 -3.53 38.68
N GLU A 399 -174.40 -2.98 39.74
CA GLU A 399 -175.10 -2.77 41.02
C GLU A 399 -176.30 -1.81 40.88
N ILE A 400 -176.15 -0.74 40.11
CA ILE A 400 -177.26 0.19 39.82
C ILE A 400 -178.37 -0.54 39.06
N ARG A 401 -178.03 -1.35 38.04
CA ARG A 401 -179.00 -2.17 37.29
C ARG A 401 -179.74 -3.12 38.23
N GLN A 402 -179.04 -3.82 39.12
CA GLN A 402 -179.65 -4.71 40.10
C GLN A 402 -180.60 -3.97 41.04
N SER A 403 -180.20 -2.80 41.56
CA SER A 403 -181.06 -1.97 42.41
C SER A 403 -182.34 -1.51 41.68
N GLN A 404 -182.23 -1.15 40.40
CA GLN A 404 -183.38 -0.80 39.57
C GLN A 404 -184.31 -1.99 39.34
N GLU A 405 -183.75 -3.18 39.11
CA GLU A 405 -184.55 -4.40 38.94
C GLU A 405 -185.31 -4.74 40.23
N THR A 406 -184.66 -4.68 41.39
CA THR A 406 -185.34 -4.88 42.69
C THR A 406 -186.48 -3.89 42.92
N LYS A 407 -186.33 -2.62 42.50
CA LYS A 407 -187.40 -1.63 42.53
C LYS A 407 -188.55 -1.97 41.58
N ARG A 408 -188.22 -2.50 40.40
CA ARG A 408 -189.22 -2.95 39.42
C ARG A 408 -190.03 -4.12 39.97
N GLU A 409 -189.37 -5.10 40.57
CA GLU A 409 -190.00 -6.26 41.20
C GLU A 409 -190.95 -5.85 42.32
N THR A 410 -190.49 -5.02 43.27
CA THR A 410 -191.34 -4.50 44.35
C THR A 410 -192.52 -3.68 43.85
N SER A 411 -192.34 -2.84 42.82
CA SER A 411 -193.44 -2.08 42.22
C SER A 411 -194.49 -2.99 41.55
N THR A 412 -194.05 -4.09 40.94
CA THR A 412 -194.93 -5.07 40.30
C THR A 412 -195.72 -5.83 41.36
N GLU A 413 -195.06 -6.22 42.45
CA GLU A 413 -195.65 -6.92 43.60
C GLU A 413 -196.72 -6.08 44.31
N ILE A 414 -196.46 -4.79 44.53
CA ILE A 414 -197.44 -3.84 45.10
C ILE A 414 -198.68 -3.69 44.20
N SER A 415 -198.50 -3.70 42.88
CA SER A 415 -199.59 -3.55 41.91
C SER A 415 -200.50 -4.78 41.89
N ILE A 416 -199.92 -5.98 42.06
CA ILE A 416 -200.67 -7.25 42.17
C ILE A 416 -201.52 -7.27 43.45
N GLN A 417 -200.97 -6.84 44.59
CA GLN A 417 -201.71 -6.79 45.85
C GLN A 417 -202.95 -5.89 45.77
N LYS A 418 -202.81 -4.68 45.20
CA LYS A 418 -203.94 -3.75 45.04
C LYS A 418 -205.03 -4.27 44.09
N ALA A 419 -204.66 -5.02 43.06
CA ALA A 419 -205.63 -5.63 42.15
C ALA A 419 -206.46 -6.73 42.83
N ASN A 420 -205.84 -7.53 43.70
CA ASN A 420 -206.53 -8.60 44.45
C ASN A 420 -207.51 -8.03 45.49
N GLU A 421 -207.13 -6.99 46.24
CA GLU A 421 -208.05 -6.32 47.17
C GLU A 421 -209.23 -5.62 46.48
N ALA A 422 -209.10 -5.26 45.21
CA ALA A 422 -210.20 -4.71 44.41
C ALA A 422 -211.17 -5.80 43.94
N ALA A 423 -210.67 -6.99 43.60
CA ALA A 423 -211.48 -8.14 43.18
C ALA A 423 -212.34 -8.70 44.32
N ASP A 424 -211.80 -8.79 45.55
CA ASP A 424 -212.54 -9.32 46.70
C ASP A 424 -213.72 -8.44 47.14
N ARG A 425 -213.60 -7.12 46.97
CA ARG A 425 -214.70 -6.16 47.21
C ARG A 425 -215.81 -6.23 46.16
N ALA A 426 -215.51 -6.61 44.92
CA ALA A 426 -216.50 -6.77 43.86
C ALA A 426 -217.34 -8.05 44.04
N ASN A 427 -216.72 -9.15 44.48
CA ASN A 427 -217.41 -10.42 44.68
C ASN A 427 -218.40 -10.38 45.87
N THR A 428 -218.09 -9.63 46.93
CA THR A 428 -218.97 -9.53 48.12
C THR A 428 -220.22 -8.68 47.85
N ALA A 429 -220.21 -7.80 46.84
CA ALA A 429 -221.36 -7.00 46.43
C ALA A 429 -222.33 -7.75 45.50
N ALA A 430 -221.87 -8.81 44.82
CA ALA A 430 -222.69 -9.64 43.93
C ALA A 430 -223.55 -10.66 44.69
N GLU A 431 -223.06 -11.22 45.80
CA GLU A 431 -223.81 -12.19 46.63
C GLU A 431 -225.04 -11.57 47.35
N ALA A 432 -225.10 -10.25 47.51
CA ALA A 432 -226.23 -9.56 48.13
C ALA A 432 -227.42 -9.31 47.18
N ALA A 433 -227.28 -9.61 45.87
CA ALA A 433 -228.29 -9.33 44.84
C ALA A 433 -228.98 -10.59 44.25
N GLU A 434 -228.46 -11.80 44.50
CA GLU A 434 -229.10 -13.07 44.11
C GLU A 434 -230.08 -13.58 45.18
N GLY A 435 -231.12 -12.79 45.42
CA GLY A 435 -232.31 -13.24 46.14
C GLY A 435 -233.36 -13.90 45.24
N ILE A 436 -234.36 -14.50 45.87
CA ILE A 436 -235.77 -14.12 45.63
C ILE A 436 -236.45 -14.67 44.35
N VAL A 437 -235.80 -15.40 43.43
CA VAL A 437 -236.48 -15.98 42.23
C VAL A 437 -236.31 -17.50 42.09
N SER A 438 -237.45 -18.21 42.04
CA SER A 438 -237.64 -19.66 42.19
C SER A 438 -237.73 -20.45 40.86
N GLY A 439 -237.18 -21.68 40.86
CA GLY A 439 -237.85 -22.94 40.45
C GLY A 439 -238.35 -23.19 39.01
N ILE A 440 -237.85 -24.30 38.43
CA ILE A 440 -238.41 -25.20 37.37
C ILE A 440 -237.51 -25.35 36.11
N ARG A 441 -236.99 -26.58 35.94
CA ARG A 441 -236.28 -27.26 34.81
C ARG A 441 -237.17 -27.39 33.53
N PRO A 442 -236.69 -27.75 32.30
CA PRO A 442 -235.69 -28.80 31.98
C PRO A 442 -234.77 -28.60 30.71
N ASP A 443 -233.94 -29.63 30.45
CA ASP A 443 -232.89 -29.88 29.43
C ASP A 443 -233.21 -29.72 27.91
N TRP A 444 -232.24 -29.22 27.11
CA TRP A 444 -231.63 -29.83 25.88
C TRP A 444 -230.61 -28.85 25.21
N LEU A 445 -229.54 -29.44 24.63
CA LEU A 445 -228.36 -28.96 23.88
C LEU A 445 -228.43 -27.80 22.83
N SER A 446 -227.24 -27.21 22.62
CA SER A 446 -226.58 -26.84 21.33
C SER A 446 -226.78 -25.43 20.70
N GLY A 447 -225.70 -24.62 20.76
CA GLY A 447 -225.11 -23.95 19.57
C GLY A 447 -225.41 -22.45 19.27
N LYS A 448 -224.34 -21.72 18.89
CA LYS A 448 -224.22 -20.40 18.18
C LYS A 448 -224.45 -19.11 18.99
N GLU A 449 -223.80 -17.93 18.77
CA GLU A 449 -222.73 -17.40 17.90
C GLU A 449 -222.30 -15.98 18.43
N SER A 450 -221.00 -15.61 18.31
CA SER A 450 -220.32 -14.30 17.95
C SER A 450 -220.87 -12.90 18.35
N PRO A 451 -220.03 -11.83 18.59
CA PRO A 451 -219.03 -11.28 17.62
C PRO A 451 -217.74 -10.52 18.11
N ASN A 452 -216.82 -10.27 17.15
CA ASN A 452 -215.63 -9.34 17.06
C ASN A 452 -214.28 -9.76 17.71
N TYR A 453 -213.19 -10.23 17.04
CA TYR A 453 -212.39 -9.83 15.83
C TYR A 453 -211.50 -8.57 16.09
N ILE A 454 -210.15 -8.54 15.98
CA ILE A 454 -209.18 -8.72 14.85
C ILE A 454 -207.75 -8.95 15.46
N LYS A 455 -206.95 -9.97 15.10
CA LYS A 455 -206.16 -10.29 13.87
C LYS A 455 -204.73 -9.73 13.89
N ASN A 456 -203.73 -10.62 14.03
CA ASN A 456 -202.51 -10.71 13.22
C ASN A 456 -201.54 -11.72 13.84
N LYS A 457 -201.67 -12.98 13.41
CA LYS A 457 -200.64 -14.02 13.53
C LYS A 457 -200.40 -14.55 12.11
N PRO A 458 -199.17 -14.48 11.57
CA PRO A 458 -198.91 -14.84 10.17
C PRO A 458 -198.92 -16.37 9.97
N GLU A 459 -199.68 -16.82 8.97
CA GLU A 459 -199.73 -18.21 8.49
C GLU A 459 -198.72 -18.39 7.36
N ILE A 460 -197.95 -19.49 7.38
CA ILE A 460 -197.02 -19.91 6.32
C ILE A 460 -197.86 -20.64 5.25
N PRO A 461 -197.98 -20.12 4.02
CA PRO A 461 -198.83 -20.74 3.00
C PRO A 461 -198.24 -22.05 2.48
N THR A 462 -199.11 -23.04 2.29
CA THR A 462 -198.75 -24.33 1.69
C THR A 462 -198.95 -24.26 0.17
N LEU A 463 -197.89 -24.45 -0.63
CA LEU A 463 -197.96 -24.48 -2.09
C LEU A 463 -198.07 -25.94 -2.59
N GLU A 464 -198.87 -26.16 -3.65
CA GLU A 464 -199.09 -27.50 -4.23
C GLU A 464 -197.88 -28.04 -5.02
N ALA A 465 -196.88 -27.20 -5.29
CA ALA A 465 -195.64 -27.57 -5.95
C ALA A 465 -194.48 -26.67 -5.50
N ILE A 466 -193.25 -27.11 -5.73
CA ILE A 466 -192.03 -26.37 -5.42
C ILE A 466 -192.07 -24.98 -6.09
N PRO A 467 -191.91 -23.89 -5.33
CA PRO A 467 -191.93 -22.54 -5.90
C PRO A 467 -190.72 -22.31 -6.82
N ASP A 468 -191.00 -21.78 -8.01
CA ASP A 468 -189.99 -21.45 -9.02
C ASP A 468 -189.76 -19.93 -9.16
N GLU A 469 -188.94 -19.54 -10.13
CA GLU A 469 -188.59 -18.14 -10.38
C GLU A 469 -189.79 -17.23 -10.72
N ASN A 470 -190.95 -17.80 -11.06
CA ASN A 470 -192.17 -17.06 -11.38
C ASN A 470 -193.22 -17.10 -10.26
N THR A 471 -192.96 -17.83 -9.18
CA THR A 471 -193.89 -17.96 -8.05
C THR A 471 -193.77 -16.74 -7.13
N LEU A 472 -194.48 -15.67 -7.49
CA LEU A 472 -194.39 -14.34 -6.85
C LEU A 472 -195.56 -14.00 -5.91
N SER A 473 -196.62 -14.79 -5.94
CA SER A 473 -197.82 -14.57 -5.15
C SER A 473 -198.56 -15.87 -4.89
N TYR A 474 -199.36 -15.90 -3.83
CA TYR A 474 -200.36 -16.95 -3.61
C TYR A 474 -201.73 -16.33 -3.38
N VAL A 475 -202.79 -17.12 -3.55
CA VAL A 475 -204.15 -16.69 -3.24
C VAL A 475 -204.52 -17.32 -1.90
N ASN A 476 -204.85 -16.50 -0.89
CA ASN A 476 -205.23 -17.02 0.43
C ASN A 476 -206.66 -17.60 0.38
N THR A 477 -207.07 -18.32 1.42
CA THR A 477 -208.41 -18.90 1.63
C THR A 477 -209.57 -17.90 1.51
N ASP A 478 -209.29 -16.59 1.61
CA ASP A 478 -210.27 -15.51 1.37
C ASP A 478 -210.35 -15.04 -0.10
N GLY A 479 -209.62 -15.68 -1.02
CA GLY A 479 -209.66 -15.41 -2.46
C GLY A 479 -208.83 -14.21 -2.92
N THR A 480 -208.03 -13.59 -2.04
CA THR A 480 -207.18 -12.44 -2.37
C THR A 480 -205.77 -12.88 -2.78
N THR A 481 -205.24 -12.37 -3.90
CA THR A 481 -203.84 -12.58 -4.32
C THR A 481 -202.89 -11.74 -3.47
N ILE A 482 -202.00 -12.39 -2.71
CA ILE A 482 -200.97 -11.78 -1.87
C ILE A 482 -199.59 -12.07 -2.46
N TYR A 483 -198.80 -11.01 -2.69
CA TYR A 483 -197.43 -11.12 -3.19
C TYR A 483 -196.43 -11.39 -2.06
N PHE A 484 -195.47 -12.29 -2.30
CA PHE A 484 -194.44 -12.65 -1.32
C PHE A 484 -193.41 -11.53 -1.14
N ARG A 485 -192.91 -11.35 0.08
CA ARG A 485 -191.82 -10.42 0.42
C ARG A 485 -190.52 -11.17 0.68
N ILE A 486 -189.38 -10.51 0.43
CA ILE A 486 -188.06 -11.07 0.77
C ILE A 486 -188.04 -11.39 2.28
N GLY A 487 -187.77 -12.66 2.61
CA GLY A 487 -187.79 -13.23 3.96
C GLY A 487 -189.04 -14.06 4.30
N ASP A 488 -190.11 -14.00 3.49
CA ASP A 488 -191.31 -14.82 3.69
C ASP A 488 -191.03 -16.30 3.42
N GLU A 489 -191.64 -17.19 4.21
CA GLU A 489 -191.51 -18.64 4.09
C GLU A 489 -192.80 -19.26 3.54
N VAL A 490 -192.64 -20.30 2.74
CA VAL A 490 -193.70 -21.16 2.20
C VAL A 490 -193.37 -22.61 2.52
N ARG A 491 -194.37 -23.48 2.60
CA ARG A 491 -194.15 -24.93 2.78
C ARG A 491 -194.74 -25.72 1.63
N VAL A 492 -194.08 -26.79 1.22
CA VAL A 492 -194.53 -27.70 0.16
C VAL A 492 -194.57 -29.10 0.76
N ALA A 493 -195.67 -29.83 0.54
CA ALA A 493 -195.78 -31.21 0.99
C ALA A 493 -195.17 -32.14 -0.07
N GLU A 494 -194.02 -32.73 0.25
CA GLU A 494 -193.32 -33.71 -0.61
C GLU A 494 -193.17 -35.02 0.15
N ASP A 495 -193.64 -36.12 -0.44
CA ASP A 495 -193.55 -37.48 0.10
C ASP A 495 -193.98 -37.66 1.57
N GLY A 496 -194.92 -36.83 2.05
CA GLY A 496 -195.49 -36.92 3.39
C GLY A 496 -194.80 -36.08 4.46
N GLU A 497 -193.86 -35.19 4.11
CA GLU A 497 -193.25 -34.20 5.00
C GLU A 497 -193.39 -32.77 4.43
N TYR A 498 -193.40 -31.75 5.29
CA TYR A 498 -193.41 -30.36 4.85
C TYR A 498 -191.97 -29.84 4.73
N VAL A 499 -191.59 -29.46 3.51
CA VAL A 499 -190.33 -28.78 3.22
C VAL A 499 -190.59 -27.28 3.12
N PHE A 500 -189.82 -26.46 3.86
CA PHE A 500 -190.00 -25.01 3.92
C PHE A 500 -188.99 -24.30 3.03
N TYR A 501 -189.47 -23.39 2.17
CA TYR A 501 -188.66 -22.52 1.32
C TYR A 501 -188.82 -21.05 1.72
N ARG A 502 -187.72 -20.32 1.80
CA ARG A 502 -187.68 -18.88 2.11
C ARG A 502 -187.26 -18.07 0.90
N LEU A 503 -187.95 -16.95 0.65
CA LEU A 503 -187.62 -16.05 -0.45
C LEU A 503 -186.43 -15.17 -0.07
N TYR A 504 -185.28 -15.34 -0.72
CA TYR A 504 -184.05 -14.62 -0.37
C TYR A 504 -183.83 -13.33 -1.18
N ASP A 505 -184.27 -13.29 -2.43
CA ASP A 505 -184.08 -12.13 -3.31
C ASP A 505 -185.20 -12.02 -4.36
N LEU A 506 -185.46 -10.79 -4.79
CA LEU A 506 -186.43 -10.39 -5.82
C LEU A 506 -185.80 -9.30 -6.71
N ALA A 507 -184.97 -9.72 -7.66
CA ALA A 507 -184.30 -8.83 -8.60
C ALA A 507 -184.87 -9.01 -10.02
N GLY A 508 -185.28 -7.90 -10.66
CA GLY A 508 -185.76 -7.91 -12.06
C GLY A 508 -187.13 -8.57 -12.29
N GLY A 509 -187.93 -8.77 -11.24
CA GLY A 509 -189.27 -9.37 -11.34
C GLY A 509 -189.31 -10.90 -11.30
N LYS A 510 -188.21 -11.56 -10.93
CA LYS A 510 -188.13 -13.00 -10.69
C LYS A 510 -187.76 -13.29 -9.23
N ALA A 511 -188.34 -14.35 -8.66
CA ALA A 511 -188.09 -14.76 -7.28
C ALA A 511 -186.92 -15.75 -7.18
N SER A 512 -186.11 -15.63 -6.12
CA SER A 512 -185.08 -16.62 -5.77
C SER A 512 -185.40 -17.27 -4.42
N TRP A 513 -185.98 -18.48 -4.47
CA TRP A 513 -186.33 -19.28 -3.30
C TRP A 513 -185.16 -20.21 -2.89
N GLN A 514 -184.91 -20.34 -1.58
CA GLN A 514 -183.96 -21.30 -1.02
C GLN A 514 -184.62 -22.12 0.09
N GLU A 515 -184.26 -23.40 0.21
CA GLU A 515 -184.77 -24.27 1.26
C GLU A 515 -184.24 -23.81 2.63
N SER A 516 -185.16 -23.54 3.57
CA SER A 516 -184.88 -23.00 4.91
C SER A 516 -184.82 -24.12 5.97
N GLY A 517 -185.45 -25.27 5.68
CA GLY A 517 -185.42 -26.49 6.50
C GLY A 517 -186.58 -27.42 6.19
N SER A 518 -186.52 -28.67 6.66
CA SER A 518 -187.59 -29.67 6.52
C SER A 518 -188.05 -30.20 7.88
N GLY A 519 -189.34 -30.54 7.99
CA GLY A 519 -189.96 -31.08 9.21
C GLY A 519 -191.18 -31.95 8.92
N THR A 520 -191.36 -33.01 9.70
CA THR A 520 -192.39 -34.04 9.49
C THR A 520 -193.80 -33.44 9.55
N ALA A 521 -194.65 -33.76 8.55
CA ALA A 521 -195.96 -33.13 8.33
C ALA A 521 -197.04 -33.48 9.34
#